data_AF-A0A1X7U5P6-F1
#
_entry.id   AF-A0A1X7U5P6-F1
#
_cell.length_a   1.000
_cell.length_b   1.000
_cell.length_c   1.000
_cell.angle_alpha   90.00
_cell.angle_beta   90.00
_cell.angle_gamma   90.00
#
_symmetry.space_group_name_H-M   'P 1'
#
loop_
_entity.id
_entity.type
_entity.pdbx_description
1 polymer ?
#
loop_
_entity_poly.entity_id
_entity_poly.type
_entity_poly.pdbx_seq_one_letter_code
_entity_poly.pdbx_strand_id
1 'polypeptide(L)'
;KCMKCFPTASFGEKPDYSGYNTLTWPHHDIKVHRQMSLNHLNACTKSQQKIIKKEHGIRYSALIDLPYFNPIKYTVIDPMHNLFLGTSKHCMEIWTKYNIVTKSDLEVIEERMLCLKAPHSIGRLPLKIGSGFSGFTADQWQKWTTFYSSIALRGTHQHLQYWLLFVKACCLLCNHFLQNSNIELAHKYLQMFCTKYEEINGKEACTPNMHLHFHLVDCLENYGPVYALWCFAFEKYNGNLGSFPTN
;
A
#
# COMPACT_ATOMS: atom_id res chain seq x y z
N LYS A 1 -7.53 11.96 0.08
CA LYS A 1 -7.67 11.52 1.48
C LYS A 1 -7.20 12.63 2.42
N CYS A 2 -5.93 13.03 2.40
CA CYS A 2 -5.46 14.30 2.98
C CYS A 2 -4.97 15.28 1.90
N MET A 3 -4.46 16.44 2.32
CA MET A 3 -3.81 17.45 1.48
C MET A 3 -2.31 17.61 1.82
N LYS A 4 -1.66 16.56 2.37
CA LYS A 4 -0.20 16.54 2.56
C LYS A 4 0.50 16.80 1.21
N CYS A 5 1.43 17.75 1.20
CA CYS A 5 2.28 18.02 0.04
C CYS A 5 3.47 17.06 0.01
N PHE A 6 3.83 16.61 -1.19
CA PHE A 6 4.97 15.72 -1.44
C PHE A 6 5.99 16.47 -2.30
N PRO A 7 6.92 17.23 -1.71
CA PRO A 7 7.87 18.03 -2.47
C PRO A 7 8.82 17.14 -3.28
N THR A 8 9.28 17.64 -4.41
CA THR A 8 10.36 17.03 -5.21
C THR A 8 11.60 17.90 -5.10
N ALA A 9 12.77 17.30 -4.87
CA ALA A 9 14.03 18.05 -4.72
C ALA A 9 14.41 18.83 -6.00
N SER A 10 14.13 18.26 -7.18
CA SER A 10 14.33 18.89 -8.48
C SER A 10 13.40 18.29 -9.54
N PHE A 11 13.39 18.84 -10.75
CA PHE A 11 12.55 18.34 -11.84
C PHE A 11 13.01 16.93 -12.27
N GLY A 12 12.10 15.95 -12.20
CA GLY A 12 12.37 14.55 -12.56
C GLY A 12 12.69 13.64 -11.36
N GLU A 13 12.95 14.22 -10.19
CA GLU A 13 13.15 13.45 -8.96
C GLU A 13 11.85 12.91 -8.37
N LYS A 14 11.97 11.86 -7.57
CA LYS A 14 10.81 11.25 -6.90
C LYS A 14 10.26 12.21 -5.83
N PRO A 15 8.93 12.27 -5.66
CA PRO A 15 8.34 13.00 -4.54
C PRO A 15 8.76 12.38 -3.20
N ASP A 16 8.98 13.24 -2.20
CA ASP A 16 9.31 12.84 -0.84
C ASP A 16 8.04 12.42 -0.07
N TYR A 17 7.90 11.12 0.17
CA TYR A 17 6.77 10.53 0.91
C TYR A 17 7.02 10.36 2.41
N SER A 18 8.19 10.78 2.91
CA SER A 18 8.60 10.67 4.32
C SER A 18 7.82 11.61 5.26
N GLY A 19 8.07 11.54 6.56
CA GLY A 19 7.42 12.42 7.55
C GLY A 19 6.02 11.93 7.94
N TYR A 20 6.00 10.87 8.76
CA TYR A 20 4.78 10.17 9.20
C TYR A 20 4.12 10.73 10.47
N ASN A 21 4.15 12.05 10.64
CA ASN A 21 3.38 12.73 11.68
C ASN A 21 1.99 13.10 11.15
N THR A 22 1.01 12.22 11.31
CA THR A 22 -0.36 12.44 10.78
C THR A 22 -1.07 13.63 11.38
N LEU A 23 -0.70 14.05 12.60
CA LEU A 23 -1.30 15.21 13.27
C LEU A 23 -1.02 16.53 12.54
N THR A 24 0.03 16.58 11.72
CA THR A 24 0.37 17.78 10.93
C THR A 24 -0.22 17.75 9.52
N TRP A 25 -0.88 16.66 9.12
CA TRP A 25 -1.37 16.50 7.76
C TRP A 25 -2.67 17.29 7.56
N PRO A 26 -2.75 18.20 6.58
CA PRO A 26 -3.96 18.98 6.40
C PRO A 26 -5.13 18.11 5.95
N HIS A 27 -6.27 18.31 6.60
CA HIS A 27 -7.51 17.61 6.26
C HIS A 27 -8.02 18.02 4.88
N HIS A 28 -8.62 17.07 4.15
CA HIS A 28 -9.23 17.34 2.84
C HIS A 28 -10.74 17.59 3.04
N ASP A 29 -11.16 18.85 2.88
CA ASP A 29 -12.58 19.23 2.98
C ASP A 29 -13.31 19.06 1.64
N ILE A 30 -14.48 18.43 1.66
CA ILE A 30 -15.34 18.25 0.49
C ILE A 30 -15.84 19.58 -0.10
N LYS A 31 -16.09 20.60 0.72
CA LYS A 31 -16.52 21.92 0.25
C LYS A 31 -15.41 22.58 -0.57
N VAL A 32 -14.18 22.54 -0.05
CA VAL A 32 -12.99 23.02 -0.77
C VAL A 32 -12.78 22.20 -2.04
N HIS A 33 -12.94 20.88 -1.98
CA HIS A 33 -12.82 20.01 -3.14
C HIS A 33 -13.81 20.38 -4.25
N ARG A 34 -15.09 20.60 -3.91
CA ARG A 34 -16.14 21.03 -4.84
C ARG A 34 -15.81 22.39 -5.45
N GLN A 35 -15.39 23.36 -4.63
CA GLN A 35 -15.02 24.67 -5.12
C GLN A 35 -13.85 24.61 -6.11
N MET A 36 -12.78 23.86 -5.78
CA MET A 36 -11.63 23.71 -6.68
C MET A 36 -11.99 22.94 -7.96
N SER A 37 -12.90 21.97 -7.86
CA SER A 37 -13.43 21.24 -9.02
C SER A 37 -14.20 22.16 -9.97
N LEU A 38 -15.05 23.05 -9.43
CA LEU A 38 -15.75 24.07 -10.22
C LEU A 38 -14.78 25.11 -10.81
N ASN A 39 -13.77 25.54 -10.06
CA ASN A 39 -12.73 26.42 -10.57
C ASN A 39 -11.97 25.77 -11.75
N HIS A 40 -11.71 24.47 -11.68
CA HIS A 40 -11.11 23.72 -12.80
C HIS A 40 -12.04 23.67 -14.01
N LEU A 41 -13.34 23.44 -13.82
CA LEU A 41 -14.33 23.45 -14.91
C LEU A 41 -14.40 24.82 -15.60
N ASN A 42 -14.48 25.88 -14.81
CA ASN A 42 -14.69 27.26 -15.26
C ASN A 42 -13.39 27.95 -15.72
N ALA A 43 -12.24 27.28 -15.64
CA ALA A 43 -10.98 27.85 -16.07
C ALA A 43 -10.98 28.16 -17.57
N CYS A 44 -10.71 29.41 -17.93
CA CYS A 44 -10.77 29.90 -19.31
C CYS A 44 -9.74 29.22 -20.24
N THR A 45 -8.66 28.66 -19.68
CA THR A 45 -7.57 28.06 -20.47
C THR A 45 -7.12 26.71 -19.91
N LYS A 46 -6.60 25.85 -20.80
CA LYS A 46 -5.94 24.60 -20.41
C LYS A 46 -4.74 24.83 -19.48
N SER A 47 -4.08 25.98 -19.59
CA SER A 47 -2.96 26.36 -18.71
C SER A 47 -3.44 26.58 -17.27
N GLN A 48 -4.55 27.29 -17.09
CA GLN A 48 -5.18 27.46 -15.77
C GLN A 48 -5.66 26.13 -15.19
N GLN A 49 -6.27 25.26 -16.00
CA GLN A 49 -6.64 23.91 -15.55
C GLN A 49 -5.42 23.10 -15.06
N LYS A 50 -4.30 23.18 -15.78
CA LYS A 50 -3.04 22.52 -15.39
C LYS A 50 -2.50 23.06 -14.06
N ILE A 51 -2.60 24.38 -13.82
CA ILE A 51 -2.17 25.00 -12.55
C ILE A 51 -3.03 24.47 -11.40
N ILE A 52 -4.36 24.54 -11.51
CA ILE A 52 -5.29 24.05 -10.47
C ILE A 52 -5.03 22.56 -10.18
N LYS A 53 -4.87 21.75 -11.23
CA LYS A 53 -4.54 20.33 -11.08
C LYS A 53 -3.19 20.13 -10.37
N LYS A 54 -2.18 20.93 -10.67
CA LYS A 54 -0.84 20.81 -10.06
C LYS A 54 -0.85 21.21 -8.58
N GLU A 55 -1.53 22.29 -8.23
CA GLU A 55 -1.55 22.85 -6.87
C GLU A 55 -2.47 22.06 -5.94
N HIS A 56 -3.61 21.59 -6.45
CA HIS A 56 -4.63 20.96 -5.61
C HIS A 56 -4.81 19.45 -5.87
N GLY A 57 -4.28 18.92 -6.98
CA GLY A 57 -4.51 17.52 -7.37
C GLY A 57 -5.94 17.24 -7.85
N ILE A 58 -6.74 18.28 -8.10
CA ILE A 58 -8.18 18.18 -8.37
C ILE A 58 -8.47 18.42 -9.86
N ARG A 59 -9.42 17.66 -10.40
CA ARG A 59 -10.04 17.89 -11.71
C ARG A 59 -11.55 17.83 -11.58
N TYR A 60 -12.23 18.55 -12.46
CA TYR A 60 -13.66 18.41 -12.61
C TYR A 60 -14.04 17.00 -13.08
N SER A 61 -15.12 16.48 -12.50
CA SER A 61 -15.85 15.29 -12.91
C SER A 61 -17.32 15.54 -12.64
N ALA A 62 -18.22 15.17 -13.55
CA ALA A 62 -19.66 15.32 -13.36
C ALA A 62 -20.19 14.63 -12.09
N LEU A 63 -19.46 13.63 -11.56
CA LEU A 63 -19.79 13.01 -10.27
C LEU A 63 -19.79 14.02 -9.11
N ILE A 64 -19.02 15.11 -9.21
CA ILE A 64 -18.92 16.11 -8.13
C ILE A 64 -20.21 16.92 -7.94
N ASP A 65 -21.04 16.98 -8.98
CA ASP A 65 -22.31 17.71 -8.98
C ASP A 65 -23.40 16.96 -8.22
N LEU A 66 -23.21 15.64 -8.02
CA LEU A 66 -24.11 14.81 -7.23
C LEU A 66 -23.97 15.21 -5.75
N PRO A 67 -25.03 15.72 -5.10
CA PRO A 67 -24.93 16.24 -3.73
C PRO A 67 -24.45 15.21 -2.71
N TYR A 68 -24.78 13.93 -2.94
CA TYR A 68 -24.40 12.80 -2.10
C TYR A 68 -23.00 12.26 -2.38
N PHE A 69 -22.39 12.58 -3.54
CA PHE A 69 -21.08 12.05 -3.90
C PHE A 69 -19.96 12.81 -3.18
N ASN A 70 -19.09 12.05 -2.51
CA ASN A 70 -17.92 12.56 -1.82
C ASN A 70 -16.67 11.77 -2.27
N PRO A 71 -15.85 12.27 -3.22
CA PRO A 71 -14.69 11.54 -3.72
C PRO A 71 -13.64 11.24 -2.65
N ILE A 72 -13.60 12.02 -1.56
CA ILE A 72 -12.65 11.83 -0.46
C ILE A 72 -13.00 10.56 0.32
N LYS A 73 -14.30 10.33 0.57
CA LYS A 73 -14.80 9.11 1.22
C LYS A 73 -14.96 7.94 0.24
N TYR A 74 -15.34 8.23 -1.01
CA TYR A 74 -15.76 7.23 -2.01
C TYR A 74 -14.66 6.71 -2.92
N THR A 75 -13.44 7.26 -2.79
CA THR A 75 -12.25 6.64 -3.36
C THR A 75 -11.63 5.73 -2.31
N VAL A 76 -11.68 4.42 -2.52
CA VAL A 76 -11.12 3.42 -1.60
C VAL A 76 -9.66 3.12 -1.97
N ILE A 77 -8.84 2.85 -0.96
CA ILE A 77 -7.49 2.33 -1.14
C ILE A 77 -7.59 0.81 -1.12
N ASP A 78 -7.22 0.16 -2.23
CA ASP A 78 -7.18 -1.29 -2.29
C ASP A 78 -6.03 -1.85 -1.43
N PRO A 79 -6.33 -2.63 -0.37
CA PRO A 79 -5.29 -3.20 0.49
C PRO A 79 -4.38 -4.19 -0.24
N MET A 80 -4.85 -4.86 -1.29
CA MET A 80 -4.02 -5.82 -2.03
C MET A 80 -2.86 -5.13 -2.75
N HIS A 81 -3.15 -4.09 -3.53
CA HIS A 81 -2.11 -3.28 -4.17
C HIS A 81 -1.28 -2.48 -3.18
N ASN A 82 -1.92 -1.96 -2.13
CA ASN A 82 -1.24 -1.08 -1.19
C ASN A 82 -0.26 -1.84 -0.27
N LEU A 83 -0.74 -2.87 0.42
CA LEU A 83 0.04 -3.62 1.42
C LEU A 83 0.94 -4.66 0.75
N PHE A 84 0.41 -5.49 -0.15
CA PHE A 84 1.10 -6.69 -0.61
C PHE A 84 1.95 -6.44 -1.87
N LEU A 85 1.32 -6.06 -2.98
CA LEU A 85 2.07 -5.73 -4.20
C LEU A 85 2.87 -4.43 -4.08
N GLY A 86 2.46 -3.56 -3.16
CA GLY A 86 3.10 -2.28 -2.87
C GLY A 86 4.21 -2.42 -1.84
N THR A 87 3.86 -2.33 -0.56
CA THR A 87 4.85 -2.25 0.52
C THR A 87 5.62 -3.54 0.73
N SER A 88 4.97 -4.70 0.78
CA SER A 88 5.67 -5.97 1.02
C SER A 88 6.72 -6.24 -0.06
N LYS A 89 6.32 -6.12 -1.33
CA LYS A 89 7.22 -6.25 -2.47
C LYS A 89 8.38 -5.26 -2.40
N HIS A 90 8.07 -3.97 -2.19
CA HIS A 90 9.08 -2.91 -2.10
C HIS A 90 10.11 -3.16 -0.99
N CYS A 91 9.68 -3.62 0.20
CA CYS A 91 10.61 -3.95 1.27
C CYS A 91 11.61 -5.04 0.84
N MET A 92 11.14 -6.13 0.23
CA MET A 92 12.03 -7.21 -0.23
C MET A 92 12.96 -6.77 -1.37
N GLU A 93 12.47 -5.92 -2.28
CA GLU A 93 13.29 -5.33 -3.34
C GLU A 93 14.42 -4.45 -2.78
N ILE A 94 14.11 -3.58 -1.81
CA ILE A 94 15.12 -2.75 -1.12
C ILE A 94 16.13 -3.64 -0.41
N TRP A 95 15.67 -4.68 0.28
CA TRP A 95 16.58 -5.56 1.02
C TRP A 95 17.53 -6.32 0.10
N THR A 96 17.04 -6.77 -1.05
CA THR A 96 17.86 -7.46 -2.05
C THR A 96 18.81 -6.49 -2.75
N LYS A 97 18.31 -5.31 -3.16
CA LYS A 97 19.09 -4.28 -3.88
C LYS A 97 20.29 -3.79 -3.08
N TYR A 98 20.12 -3.60 -1.77
CA TYR A 98 21.17 -3.09 -0.88
C TYR A 98 21.93 -4.20 -0.14
N ASN A 99 21.77 -5.47 -0.55
CA ASN A 99 22.41 -6.63 0.09
C ASN A 99 22.16 -6.73 1.61
N ILE A 100 21.01 -6.24 2.08
CA ILE A 100 20.54 -6.46 3.46
C ILE A 100 20.14 -7.94 3.63
N VAL A 101 19.54 -8.51 2.59
CA VAL A 101 19.37 -9.95 2.42
C VAL A 101 20.18 -10.34 1.19
N THR A 102 21.25 -11.10 1.41
CA THR A 102 22.16 -11.55 0.35
C THR A 102 21.54 -12.70 -0.44
N LYS A 103 22.17 -13.05 -1.57
CA LYS A 103 21.76 -14.24 -2.34
C LYS A 103 21.83 -15.53 -1.51
N SER A 104 22.86 -15.68 -0.69
CA SER A 104 23.00 -16.83 0.23
C SER A 104 21.86 -16.87 1.25
N ASP A 105 21.46 -15.70 1.78
CA ASP A 105 20.30 -15.62 2.68
C ASP A 105 19.00 -16.04 1.98
N LEU A 106 18.80 -15.64 0.71
CA LEU A 106 17.64 -16.06 -0.07
C LEU A 106 17.59 -17.58 -0.29
N GLU A 107 18.75 -18.22 -0.52
CA GLU A 107 18.86 -19.69 -0.63
C GLU A 107 18.49 -20.37 0.70
N VAL A 108 18.98 -19.86 1.83
CA VAL A 108 18.62 -20.35 3.17
C VAL A 108 17.12 -20.13 3.48
N ILE A 109 16.56 -18.98 3.09
CA ILE A 109 15.14 -18.68 3.23
C ILE A 109 14.31 -19.69 2.42
N GLU A 110 14.72 -19.97 1.18
CA GLU A 110 14.05 -20.94 0.31
C GLU A 110 14.11 -22.37 0.86
N GLU A 111 15.24 -22.78 1.44
CA GLU A 111 15.38 -24.08 2.12
C GLU A 111 14.45 -24.19 3.36
N ARG A 112 14.42 -23.15 4.20
CA ARG A 112 13.50 -23.10 5.36
C ARG A 112 12.04 -23.22 4.91
N MET A 113 11.71 -22.55 3.82
CA MET A 113 10.39 -22.54 3.21
C MET A 113 9.99 -23.92 2.68
N LEU A 114 10.92 -24.67 2.08
CA LEU A 114 10.71 -26.05 1.64
C LEU A 114 10.36 -26.99 2.80
N CYS A 115 11.03 -26.82 3.94
CA CYS A 115 10.80 -27.64 5.13
C CYS A 115 9.51 -27.28 5.87
N LEU A 116 8.96 -26.09 5.64
CA LEU A 116 7.79 -25.60 6.37
C LEU A 116 6.50 -26.24 5.87
N LYS A 117 5.86 -27.04 6.73
CA LYS A 117 4.53 -27.59 6.49
C LYS A 117 3.46 -26.55 6.81
N ALA A 118 3.04 -25.79 5.80
CA ALA A 118 1.93 -24.86 5.95
C ALA A 118 0.58 -25.57 6.09
N PRO A 119 -0.36 -25.02 6.88
CA PRO A 119 -1.75 -25.48 6.92
C PRO A 119 -2.38 -25.50 5.52
N HIS A 120 -3.31 -26.43 5.30
CA HIS A 120 -3.98 -26.59 4.01
C HIS A 120 -4.68 -25.30 3.53
N SER A 121 -5.25 -24.52 4.45
CA SER A 121 -5.94 -23.26 4.16
C SER A 121 -5.02 -22.16 3.61
N ILE A 122 -3.72 -22.21 3.91
CA ILE A 122 -2.74 -21.22 3.41
C ILE A 122 -2.16 -21.69 2.07
N GLY A 123 -1.96 -23.01 1.92
CA GLY A 123 -1.32 -23.58 0.74
C GLY A 123 0.19 -23.32 0.71
N ARG A 124 0.86 -23.82 -0.33
CA ARG A 124 2.32 -23.67 -0.52
C ARG A 124 2.64 -22.44 -1.36
N LEU A 125 3.77 -21.78 -1.06
CA LEU A 125 4.38 -20.79 -1.94
C LEU A 125 5.31 -21.46 -2.98
N PRO A 126 5.40 -20.92 -4.21
CA PRO A 126 6.35 -21.41 -5.20
C PRO A 126 7.80 -21.05 -4.82
N LEU A 127 8.73 -21.87 -5.28
CA LEU A 127 10.18 -21.69 -5.10
C LEU A 127 10.73 -20.69 -6.12
N LYS A 128 10.45 -19.41 -5.87
CA LYS A 128 11.00 -18.29 -6.65
C LYS A 128 11.74 -17.29 -5.76
N ILE A 129 12.04 -17.67 -4.52
CA ILE A 129 12.64 -16.78 -3.53
C ILE A 129 14.14 -16.62 -3.82
N GLY A 130 14.84 -17.71 -4.16
CA GLY A 130 16.24 -17.65 -4.59
C GLY A 130 16.47 -16.78 -5.83
N SER A 131 15.41 -16.57 -6.63
CA SER A 131 15.40 -15.64 -7.78
C SER A 131 14.95 -14.21 -7.44
N GLY A 132 14.94 -13.83 -6.16
CA GLY A 132 14.54 -12.48 -5.72
C GLY A 132 13.04 -12.21 -5.85
N PHE A 133 12.19 -13.20 -5.57
CA PHE A 133 10.72 -13.10 -5.61
C PHE A 133 10.12 -12.77 -6.99
N SER A 134 10.88 -13.03 -8.07
CA SER A 134 10.44 -12.74 -9.44
C SER A 134 9.12 -13.46 -9.77
N GLY A 135 8.14 -12.70 -10.27
CA GLY A 135 6.83 -13.23 -10.67
C GLY A 135 5.95 -13.73 -9.53
N PHE A 136 6.17 -13.27 -8.29
CA PHE A 136 5.22 -13.47 -7.20
C PHE A 136 3.88 -12.78 -7.50
N THR A 137 2.79 -13.53 -7.39
CA THR A 137 1.42 -13.00 -7.53
C THR A 137 0.97 -12.25 -6.27
N ALA A 138 -0.13 -11.50 -6.36
CA ALA A 138 -0.70 -10.80 -5.20
C ALA A 138 -1.02 -11.76 -4.04
N ASP A 139 -1.54 -12.97 -4.34
CA ASP A 139 -1.92 -13.98 -3.33
C ASP A 139 -0.68 -14.54 -2.64
N GLN A 140 0.40 -14.72 -3.42
CA GLN A 140 1.68 -15.15 -2.89
C GLN A 140 2.31 -14.07 -2.00
N TRP A 141 2.20 -12.80 -2.37
CA TRP A 141 2.64 -11.69 -1.53
C TRP A 141 1.85 -11.61 -0.23
N GLN A 142 0.52 -11.77 -0.27
CA GLN A 142 -0.30 -11.82 0.94
C GLN A 142 0.19 -12.92 1.89
N LYS A 143 0.31 -14.16 1.40
CA LYS A 143 0.76 -15.31 2.19
C LYS A 143 2.18 -15.14 2.71
N TRP A 144 3.05 -14.55 1.89
CA TRP A 144 4.41 -14.18 2.29
C TRP A 144 4.37 -13.23 3.49
N THR A 145 3.64 -12.12 3.38
CA THR A 145 3.55 -11.13 4.43
C THR A 145 2.94 -11.70 5.70
N THR A 146 1.76 -12.31 5.63
CA THR A 146 0.97 -12.63 6.84
C THR A 146 1.39 -13.93 7.54
N PHE A 147 2.13 -14.81 6.87
CA PHE A 147 2.50 -16.10 7.44
C PHE A 147 3.99 -16.39 7.30
N TYR A 148 4.46 -16.53 6.06
CA TYR A 148 5.75 -17.15 5.79
C TYR A 148 6.96 -16.30 6.20
N SER A 149 6.92 -15.00 5.93
CA SER A 149 8.05 -14.09 6.14
C SER A 149 8.52 -14.06 7.60
N SER A 150 7.59 -14.15 8.57
CA SER A 150 7.90 -14.14 10.01
C SER A 150 8.79 -15.31 10.44
N ILE A 151 8.64 -16.45 9.77
CA ILE A 151 9.39 -17.68 10.03
C ILE A 151 10.67 -17.69 9.18
N ALA A 152 10.52 -17.38 7.89
CA ALA A 152 11.59 -17.52 6.92
C ALA A 152 12.74 -16.52 7.17
N LEU A 153 12.40 -15.27 7.54
CA LEU A 153 13.34 -14.20 7.86
C LEU A 153 13.87 -14.25 9.31
N ARG A 154 13.64 -15.34 10.05
CA ARG A 154 14.12 -15.43 11.44
C ARG A 154 15.65 -15.34 11.48
N GLY A 155 16.17 -14.41 12.30
CA GLY A 155 17.61 -14.20 12.50
C GLY A 155 18.24 -13.13 11.60
N THR A 156 17.49 -12.52 10.67
CA THR A 156 18.02 -11.44 9.81
C THR A 156 17.85 -10.07 10.47
N HIS A 157 18.95 -9.43 10.88
CA HIS A 157 19.20 -7.99 11.10
C HIS A 157 18.11 -7.02 11.65
N GLN A 158 18.51 -5.76 11.89
CA GLN A 158 17.66 -4.66 12.38
C GLN A 158 16.36 -4.42 11.58
N HIS A 159 16.37 -4.75 10.28
CA HIS A 159 15.24 -4.54 9.36
C HIS A 159 14.05 -5.47 9.67
N LEU A 160 14.29 -6.62 10.30
CA LEU A 160 13.21 -7.53 10.71
C LEU A 160 12.29 -6.91 11.76
N GLN A 161 12.80 -6.01 12.61
CA GLN A 161 11.98 -5.40 13.65
C GLN A 161 10.83 -4.58 13.09
N TYR A 162 11.11 -3.69 12.11
CA TYR A 162 10.03 -2.94 11.46
C TYR A 162 9.17 -3.86 10.60
N TRP A 163 9.76 -4.87 9.95
CA TRP A 163 9.01 -5.81 9.13
C TRP A 163 7.95 -6.54 9.95
N LEU A 164 8.29 -7.00 11.16
CA LEU A 164 7.34 -7.66 12.04
C LEU A 164 6.20 -6.74 12.51
N LEU A 165 6.43 -5.42 12.60
CA LEU A 165 5.34 -4.47 12.85
C LEU A 165 4.37 -4.43 11.66
N PHE A 166 4.90 -4.40 10.44
CA PHE A 166 4.09 -4.45 9.22
C PHE A 166 3.31 -5.77 9.10
N VAL A 167 3.95 -6.92 9.40
CA VAL A 167 3.29 -8.23 9.43
C VAL A 167 2.14 -8.24 10.45
N LYS A 168 2.37 -7.75 11.67
CA LYS A 168 1.33 -7.66 12.71
C LYS A 168 0.14 -6.82 12.26
N ALA A 169 0.39 -5.67 11.64
CA ALA A 169 -0.68 -4.85 11.07
C ALA A 169 -1.48 -5.62 10.01
N CYS A 170 -0.80 -6.23 9.05
CA CYS A 170 -1.46 -6.99 7.97
C CYS A 170 -2.30 -8.15 8.52
N CYS A 171 -1.80 -8.88 9.52
CA CYS A 171 -2.56 -9.97 10.16
C CYS A 171 -3.83 -9.47 10.86
N LEU A 172 -3.78 -8.31 11.52
CA LEU A 172 -4.97 -7.71 12.15
C LEU A 172 -5.98 -7.25 11.09
N LEU A 173 -5.52 -6.62 10.02
CA LEU A 173 -6.38 -6.10 8.95
C LEU A 173 -7.01 -7.22 8.11
N CYS A 174 -6.30 -8.32 7.91
CA CYS A 174 -6.79 -9.50 7.19
C CYS A 174 -7.61 -10.45 8.07
N ASN A 175 -8.04 -10.05 9.26
CA ASN A 175 -8.94 -10.87 10.05
C ASN A 175 -10.36 -10.80 9.46
N HIS A 176 -11.05 -11.94 9.34
CA HIS A 176 -12.44 -11.99 8.90
C HIS A 176 -13.38 -11.23 9.86
N PHE A 177 -13.05 -11.21 11.14
CA PHE A 177 -13.77 -10.42 12.13
C PHE A 177 -12.94 -9.20 12.53
N LEU A 178 -13.30 -8.04 11.98
CA LEU A 178 -12.58 -6.80 12.19
C LEU A 178 -13.32 -5.93 13.21
N GLN A 179 -12.74 -5.82 14.41
CA GLN A 179 -13.19 -4.89 15.45
C GLN A 179 -12.45 -3.56 15.33
N ASN A 180 -13.04 -2.47 15.83
CA ASN A 180 -12.39 -1.16 15.86
C ASN A 180 -11.04 -1.18 16.60
N SER A 181 -10.93 -1.96 17.67
CA SER A 181 -9.66 -2.18 18.39
C SER A 181 -8.58 -2.80 17.50
N ASN A 182 -8.93 -3.71 16.58
CA ASN A 182 -7.99 -4.28 15.61
C ASN A 182 -7.53 -3.22 14.61
N ILE A 183 -8.44 -2.35 14.15
CA ILE A 183 -8.13 -1.27 13.22
C ILE A 183 -7.17 -0.26 13.87
N GLU A 184 -7.47 0.20 15.08
CA GLU A 184 -6.63 1.12 15.84
C GLU A 184 -5.24 0.55 16.10
N LEU A 185 -5.17 -0.73 16.49
CA LEU A 185 -3.90 -1.39 16.76
C LEU A 185 -3.07 -1.59 15.48
N ALA A 186 -3.73 -1.97 14.38
CA ALA A 186 -3.07 -2.06 13.08
C ALA A 186 -2.55 -0.70 12.60
N HIS A 187 -3.32 0.37 12.79
CA HIS A 187 -2.89 1.74 12.46
C HIS A 187 -1.64 2.13 13.25
N LYS A 188 -1.59 1.86 14.56
CA LYS A 188 -0.40 2.09 15.40
C LYS A 188 0.81 1.30 14.89
N TYR A 189 0.63 0.03 14.54
CA TYR A 189 1.71 -0.78 13.98
C TYR A 189 2.21 -0.28 12.62
N LEU A 190 1.32 0.18 11.73
CA LEU A 190 1.71 0.80 10.45
C LEU A 190 2.48 2.11 10.67
N GLN A 191 2.06 2.93 11.64
CA GLN A 191 2.80 4.13 12.00
C GLN A 191 4.20 3.81 12.49
N MET A 192 4.34 2.90 13.46
CA MET A 192 5.64 2.47 13.98
C MET A 192 6.53 1.85 12.90
N PHE A 193 5.93 1.06 11.99
CA PHE A 193 6.62 0.51 10.83
C PHE A 193 7.16 1.63 9.93
N CYS A 194 6.31 2.57 9.49
CA CYS A 194 6.71 3.63 8.57
C CYS A 194 7.79 4.54 9.18
N THR A 195 7.66 4.92 10.45
CA THR A 195 8.68 5.74 11.15
C THR A 195 10.03 5.01 11.23
N LYS A 196 10.06 3.75 11.68
CA LYS A 196 11.31 2.97 11.73
C LYS A 196 11.88 2.67 10.35
N TYR A 197 11.01 2.47 9.36
CA TYR A 197 11.42 2.24 7.99
C TYR A 197 12.13 3.47 7.41
N GLU A 198 11.59 4.67 7.62
CA GLU A 198 12.22 5.94 7.23
C GLU A 198 13.55 6.16 7.93
N GLU A 199 13.60 5.93 9.25
CA GLU A 199 14.81 6.09 10.07
C GLU A 199 15.97 5.22 9.55
N ILE A 200 15.68 3.96 9.20
CA ILE A 200 16.73 2.99 8.81
C ILE A 200 17.07 3.07 7.32
N ASN A 201 16.08 3.19 6.43
CA ASN A 201 16.30 3.10 4.99
C ASN A 201 16.40 4.48 4.32
N GLY A 202 16.12 5.56 5.05
CA GLY A 202 16.10 6.93 4.56
C GLY A 202 14.80 7.30 3.84
N LYS A 203 14.58 8.62 3.70
CA LYS A 203 13.39 9.19 3.07
C LYS A 203 13.19 8.77 1.61
N GLU A 204 14.27 8.56 0.86
CA GLU A 204 14.24 8.15 -0.56
C GLU A 204 13.65 6.76 -0.78
N ALA A 205 13.63 5.93 0.27
CA ALA A 205 13.00 4.61 0.24
C ALA A 205 11.50 4.66 0.56
N CYS A 206 10.96 5.80 1.02
CA CYS A 206 9.55 5.94 1.34
C CYS A 206 8.70 5.97 0.06
N THR A 207 7.52 5.34 0.10
CA THR A 207 6.66 5.17 -1.08
C THR A 207 5.28 5.80 -0.86
N PRO A 208 4.53 6.11 -1.93
CA PRO A 208 3.14 6.55 -1.80
C PRO A 208 2.28 5.51 -1.07
N ASN A 209 2.58 4.22 -1.22
CA ASN A 209 1.85 3.17 -0.51
C ASN A 209 1.98 3.29 1.01
N MET A 210 3.18 3.65 1.50
CA MET A 210 3.41 3.88 2.94
C MET A 210 2.63 5.06 3.48
N HIS A 211 2.47 6.13 2.69
CA HIS A 211 1.57 7.22 3.05
C HIS A 211 0.10 6.78 3.07
N LEU A 212 -0.32 5.96 2.11
CA LEU A 212 -1.70 5.50 2.00
C LEU A 212 -2.14 4.57 3.14
N HIS A 213 -1.20 3.90 3.82
CA HIS A 213 -1.49 3.11 5.04
C HIS A 213 -2.31 3.89 6.09
N PHE A 214 -2.01 5.18 6.22
CA PHE A 214 -2.64 6.04 7.24
C PHE A 214 -4.09 6.40 6.93
N HIS A 215 -4.55 6.13 5.71
CA HIS A 215 -5.93 6.33 5.26
C HIS A 215 -6.69 4.99 5.10
N LEU A 216 -6.04 3.85 5.41
CA LEU A 216 -6.73 2.56 5.44
C LEU A 216 -7.76 2.52 6.56
N VAL A 217 -7.51 3.16 7.71
CA VAL A 217 -8.48 3.29 8.81
C VAL A 217 -9.80 3.87 8.32
N ASP A 218 -9.76 4.99 7.58
CA ASP A 218 -10.96 5.59 6.99
C ASP A 218 -11.69 4.61 6.06
N CYS A 219 -10.94 3.82 5.28
CA CYS A 219 -11.54 2.86 4.36
C CYS A 219 -12.24 1.72 5.14
N LEU A 220 -11.62 1.23 6.21
CA LEU A 220 -12.17 0.13 7.00
C LEU A 220 -13.38 0.57 7.82
N GLU A 221 -13.37 1.80 8.34
CA GLU A 221 -14.51 2.36 9.06
C GLU A 221 -15.71 2.63 8.14
N ASN A 222 -15.48 3.09 6.91
CA ASN A 222 -16.56 3.41 5.99
C ASN A 222 -17.13 2.19 5.23
N TYR A 223 -16.32 1.16 4.97
CA TYR A 223 -16.69 0.04 4.10
C TYR A 223 -16.56 -1.35 4.74
N GLY A 224 -16.04 -1.42 5.96
CA GLY A 224 -15.84 -2.68 6.67
C GLY A 224 -14.54 -3.39 6.32
N PRO A 225 -14.46 -4.72 6.50
CA PRO A 225 -13.22 -5.48 6.39
C PRO A 225 -12.55 -5.39 5.01
N VAL A 226 -11.22 -5.60 4.97
CA VAL A 226 -10.43 -5.60 3.71
C VAL A 226 -11.02 -6.50 2.63
N TYR A 227 -11.69 -7.59 3.03
CA TYR A 227 -12.35 -8.55 2.13
C TYR A 227 -13.45 -7.92 1.26
N ALA A 228 -14.07 -6.84 1.72
CA ALA A 228 -15.09 -6.11 0.97
C ALA A 228 -14.50 -5.14 -0.07
N LEU A 229 -13.20 -4.82 0.06
CA LEU A 229 -12.54 -3.75 -0.69
C LEU A 229 -11.45 -4.25 -1.63
N TRP A 230 -10.86 -5.40 -1.32
CA TRP A 230 -9.65 -5.83 -2.00
C TRP A 230 -9.88 -6.35 -3.42
N CYS A 231 -8.93 -6.08 -4.32
CA CYS A 231 -9.13 -6.33 -5.74
C CYS A 231 -8.84 -7.77 -6.22
N PHE A 232 -8.58 -8.73 -5.33
CA PHE A 232 -8.25 -10.11 -5.70
C PHE A 232 -9.25 -10.76 -6.66
N ALA A 233 -10.54 -10.65 -6.34
CA ALA A 233 -11.59 -11.20 -7.19
C ALA A 233 -11.64 -10.49 -8.55
N PHE A 234 -11.53 -9.16 -8.54
CA PHE A 234 -11.56 -8.32 -9.74
C PHE A 234 -10.40 -8.67 -10.70
N GLU A 235 -9.17 -8.79 -10.19
CA GLU A 235 -8.01 -9.18 -11.00
C GLU A 235 -8.17 -10.58 -11.58
N LYS A 236 -8.70 -11.53 -10.80
CA LYS A 236 -8.97 -12.88 -11.30
C LYS A 236 -9.99 -12.85 -12.45
N TYR A 237 -11.06 -12.06 -12.33
CA TYR A 237 -12.04 -11.90 -13.40
C TYR A 237 -11.44 -11.21 -14.62
N ASN A 238 -10.59 -10.19 -14.45
CA ASN A 238 -9.89 -9.56 -15.56
C ASN A 238 -8.96 -10.54 -16.29
N GLY A 239 -8.27 -11.41 -15.55
CA GLY A 239 -7.46 -12.48 -16.13
C GLY A 239 -8.30 -13.45 -16.97
N ASN A 240 -9.47 -13.85 -16.45
CA ASN A 240 -10.41 -14.68 -17.21
C ASN A 240 -10.87 -13.95 -18.48
N LEU A 241 -11.27 -12.68 -18.37
CA LEU A 241 -11.71 -11.85 -19.51
C LEU A 241 -10.61 -11.67 -20.57
N GLY A 242 -9.36 -11.50 -20.16
CA GLY A 242 -8.23 -11.37 -21.08
C GLY A 242 -7.86 -12.68 -21.79
N SER A 243 -8.32 -13.83 -21.30
CA SER A 243 -8.09 -15.13 -21.94
C SER A 243 -9.08 -15.45 -23.06
N PHE A 244 -10.16 -14.67 -23.20
CA PHE A 244 -11.09 -14.85 -24.31
C PHE A 244 -10.42 -14.41 -25.62
N PRO A 245 -10.50 -15.20 -26.70
CA PRO A 245 -10.06 -14.77 -28.00
C PRO A 245 -10.87 -13.54 -28.43
N THR A 246 -10.22 -12.41 -28.60
CA THR A 246 -10.80 -11.29 -29.34
C THR A 246 -10.46 -11.51 -30.81
N ASN A 247 -11.50 -11.71 -31.64
CA ASN A 247 -11.41 -11.95 -33.09
C ASN A 247 -10.45 -10.99 -33.82
#